data_AF-A0A6I4HWV7-F1
#
_entry.id   AF-A0A6I4HWV7-F1
#
_cell.length_a   1.000
_cell.length_b   1.000
_cell.length_c   1.000
_cell.angle_alpha   90.00
_cell.angle_beta   90.00
_cell.angle_gamma   90.00
#
_symmetry.space_group_name_H-M   'P 1'
#
loop_
_entity.id
_entity.type
_entity.pdbx_description
1 polymer ?
#
loop_
_entity_poly.entity_id
_entity_poly.type
_entity_poly.pdbx_seq_one_letter_code
_entity_poly.pdbx_strand_id
1 'polypeptide(L)'
;MNAPSDPLEFLNGGPENLRQGTGNDLVQSLLYEIVRVKDLIKYYEELPGGAGQLGAAILKELVAEAYNSLVNYDTELMSKYYDLLQNCD
;
A
#
# COMPACT_ATOMS: atom_id res chain seq x y z
N MET A 1 -23.70 -1.76 -21.40
CA MET A 1 -22.46 -1.01 -21.03
C MET A 1 -21.96 -1.64 -19.74
N ASN A 2 -21.00 -2.56 -19.83
CA ASN A 2 -20.38 -3.19 -18.65
C ASN A 2 -19.34 -2.20 -18.12
N ALA A 3 -19.51 -1.71 -16.89
CA ALA A 3 -18.44 -0.99 -16.20
C ALA A 3 -17.22 -1.93 -16.08
N PRO A 4 -15.98 -1.42 -16.20
CA PRO A 4 -14.81 -2.22 -15.91
C PRO A 4 -14.87 -2.65 -14.44
N SER A 5 -14.79 -3.96 -14.20
CA SER A 5 -14.71 -4.56 -12.87
C SER A 5 -13.65 -3.81 -12.06
N ASP A 6 -14.01 -3.40 -10.85
CA ASP A 6 -13.10 -2.68 -9.96
C ASP A 6 -11.82 -3.52 -9.80
N PRO A 7 -10.65 -3.03 -10.25
CA PRO A 7 -9.41 -3.80 -10.20
C PRO A 7 -8.99 -4.13 -8.77
N LEU A 8 -9.65 -3.55 -7.75
CA LEU A 8 -9.43 -3.80 -6.32
C LEU A 8 -10.47 -4.76 -5.70
N GLU A 9 -11.36 -5.36 -6.50
CA GLU A 9 -12.40 -6.28 -6.02
C GLU A 9 -11.81 -7.49 -5.26
N PHE A 10 -10.58 -7.90 -5.59
CA PHE A 10 -9.88 -9.00 -4.92
C PHE A 10 -9.55 -8.71 -3.44
N LEU A 11 -9.55 -7.44 -3.01
CA LEU A 11 -9.33 -7.05 -1.61
C LEU A 11 -10.54 -7.32 -0.70
N ASN A 12 -11.73 -7.58 -1.28
CA ASN A 12 -12.94 -7.91 -0.51
C ASN A 12 -13.00 -9.39 -0.09
N GLY A 13 -12.05 -10.22 -0.54
CA GLY A 13 -11.91 -11.60 -0.09
C GLY A 13 -11.21 -11.64 1.26
N GLY A 14 -11.90 -12.14 2.29
CA GLY A 14 -11.31 -12.33 3.62
C GLY A 14 -10.03 -13.17 3.62
N PRO A 15 -9.27 -13.15 4.74
CA PRO A 15 -7.87 -13.57 4.84
C PRO A 15 -7.59 -15.06 4.54
N GLU A 16 -8.60 -15.89 4.28
CA GLU A 16 -8.43 -17.31 3.95
C GLU A 16 -7.93 -17.59 2.52
N ASN A 17 -8.03 -16.64 1.59
CA ASN A 17 -7.59 -16.85 0.19
C ASN A 17 -6.11 -16.49 -0.08
N LEU A 18 -5.35 -16.06 0.93
CA LEU A 18 -4.00 -15.50 0.77
C LEU A 18 -2.86 -16.54 0.70
N ARG A 19 -3.15 -17.85 0.76
CA ARG A 19 -2.11 -18.88 0.98
C ARG A 19 -1.64 -19.64 -0.28
N GLN A 20 -1.58 -19.03 -1.47
CA GLN A 20 -1.00 -19.70 -2.64
C GLN A 20 -0.23 -18.77 -3.60
N GLY A 21 1.10 -18.80 -3.48
CA GLY A 21 2.07 -18.29 -4.46
C GLY A 21 2.92 -17.14 -3.93
N THR A 22 4.19 -17.38 -3.61
CA THR A 22 5.12 -16.39 -3.03
C THR A 22 5.24 -15.07 -3.82
N GLY A 23 5.04 -15.07 -5.14
CA GLY A 23 5.00 -13.85 -5.95
C GLY A 23 3.66 -13.11 -5.93
N ASN A 24 2.53 -13.84 -5.91
CA ASN A 24 1.20 -13.24 -5.77
C ASN A 24 0.99 -12.68 -4.34
N ASP A 25 1.57 -13.36 -3.35
CA ASP A 25 1.49 -13.01 -1.94
C ASP A 25 2.24 -11.71 -1.63
N LEU A 26 3.44 -11.51 -2.18
CA LEU A 26 4.18 -10.25 -2.00
C LEU A 26 3.44 -9.05 -2.63
N VAL A 27 2.92 -9.21 -3.85
CA VAL A 27 2.14 -8.16 -4.52
C VAL A 27 0.90 -7.80 -3.71
N GLN A 28 0.14 -8.80 -3.25
CA GLN A 28 -1.07 -8.58 -2.45
C GLN A 28 -0.75 -7.96 -1.08
N SER A 29 0.27 -8.47 -0.39
CA SER A 29 0.72 -7.97 0.90
C SER A 29 1.21 -6.52 0.80
N LEU A 30 1.98 -6.19 -0.24
CA LEU A 30 2.43 -4.82 -0.46
C LEU A 30 1.26 -3.88 -0.79
N LEU A 31 0.32 -4.31 -1.63
CA LEU A 31 -0.88 -3.52 -1.93
C LEU A 31 -1.72 -3.26 -0.67
N TYR A 32 -1.84 -4.24 0.21
CA TYR A 32 -2.52 -4.08 1.49
C TYR A 32 -1.83 -3.02 2.37
N GLU A 33 -0.51 -3.11 2.55
CA GLU A 33 0.24 -2.13 3.35
C GLU A 33 0.19 -0.71 2.75
N ILE A 34 0.24 -0.60 1.43
CA ILE A 34 0.05 0.66 0.72
C ILE A 34 -1.31 1.30 1.03
N VAL A 35 -2.38 0.52 1.03
CA VAL A 35 -3.73 1.04 1.37
C VAL A 35 -3.80 1.44 2.84
N ARG A 36 -3.26 0.63 3.75
CA ARG A 36 -3.19 0.94 5.18
C ARG A 36 -2.45 2.26 5.44
N VAL A 37 -1.28 2.46 4.85
CA VAL A 37 -0.48 3.68 5.02
C VAL A 37 -1.14 4.89 4.35
N LYS A 38 -1.91 4.71 3.27
CA LYS A 38 -2.76 5.79 2.71
C LYS A 38 -3.81 6.30 3.69
N ASP A 39 -4.39 5.43 4.51
CA ASP A 39 -5.32 5.87 5.55
C ASP A 39 -4.59 6.59 6.70
N LEU A 40 -3.39 6.15 7.05
CA LEU A 40 -2.52 6.85 8.00
C LEU A 40 -2.13 8.25 7.50
N ILE A 41 -1.82 8.41 6.21
CA ILE A 41 -1.55 9.72 5.59
C ILE A 41 -2.75 10.66 5.78
N LYS A 42 -3.97 10.19 5.50
CA LYS A 42 -5.19 11.01 5.69
C LYS A 42 -5.31 11.49 7.14
N TYR A 43 -5.06 10.59 8.11
CA TYR A 43 -5.06 10.95 9.52
C TYR A 43 -4.04 12.07 9.83
N TYR A 44 -2.81 11.96 9.35
CA TYR A 44 -1.79 13.01 9.54
C TYR A 44 -2.18 14.34 8.87
N GLU A 45 -2.81 14.30 7.70
CA GLU A 45 -3.27 15.51 7.00
C GLU A 45 -4.41 16.24 7.72
N GLU A 46 -5.22 15.51 8.49
CA GLU A 46 -6.33 16.07 9.28
C GLU A 46 -5.87 16.71 10.59
N LEU A 47 -4.60 16.56 10.99
CA LEU A 47 -4.08 17.15 12.22
C LEU A 47 -4.08 18.70 12.14
N PRO A 48 -4.60 19.38 13.18
CA PRO A 48 -4.72 20.83 13.19
C PRO A 48 -3.36 21.52 13.20
N GLY A 49 -3.31 22.72 12.60
CA GLY A 49 -2.09 23.53 12.58
C GLY A 49 -0.96 22.94 11.72
N GLY A 50 -1.25 21.95 10.86
CA GLY A 50 -0.27 21.34 9.96
C GLY A 50 0.74 20.42 10.66
N ALA A 51 0.48 20.02 11.90
CA ALA A 51 1.39 19.20 12.71
C ALA A 51 1.79 17.88 12.02
N GLY A 52 0.91 17.31 11.20
CA GLY A 52 1.17 16.07 10.46
C GLY A 52 1.71 16.25 9.04
N GLN A 53 1.90 17.47 8.54
CA GLN A 53 2.24 17.68 7.12
C GLN A 53 3.56 17.03 6.71
N LEU A 54 4.59 17.10 7.57
CA LEU A 54 5.88 16.48 7.27
C LEU A 54 5.77 14.96 7.26
N GLY A 55 5.10 14.37 8.25
CA GLY A 55 4.86 12.93 8.31
C GLY A 55 4.06 12.44 7.10
N ALA A 56 2.97 13.14 6.76
CA ALA A 56 2.18 12.85 5.57
C ALA A 56 2.99 12.93 4.27
N ALA A 57 3.88 13.93 4.12
CA ALA A 57 4.73 14.06 2.94
C ALA A 57 5.72 12.89 2.79
N ILE A 58 6.39 12.51 3.88
CA ILE A 58 7.33 11.37 3.89
C ILE A 58 6.60 10.07 3.54
N LEU A 59 5.43 9.83 4.15
CA LEU A 59 4.64 8.64 3.88
C LEU A 59 4.11 8.62 2.45
N LYS A 60 3.75 9.76 1.87
CA LYS A 60 3.35 9.86 0.45
C LYS A 60 4.48 9.47 -0.49
N GLU A 61 5.70 9.92 -0.24
CA GLU A 61 6.87 9.52 -1.02
C GLU A 61 7.11 8.01 -0.91
N LEU A 62 7.07 7.46 0.31
CA LEU A 62 7.26 6.03 0.55
C LEU A 62 6.20 5.18 -0.19
N VAL A 63 4.93 5.58 -0.12
CA VAL A 63 3.83 4.91 -0.85
C VAL A 63 4.01 5.02 -2.35
N ALA A 64 4.46 6.16 -2.87
CA ALA A 64 4.69 6.35 -4.31
C ALA A 64 5.81 5.43 -4.82
N GLU A 65 6.92 5.31 -4.08
CA GLU A 65 8.00 4.41 -4.44
C GLU A 65 7.58 2.93 -4.36
N ALA A 66 6.81 2.56 -3.33
CA ALA A 66 6.23 1.22 -3.20
C ALA A 66 5.32 0.88 -4.40
N TYR A 67 4.44 1.79 -4.82
CA TYR A 67 3.65 1.63 -6.04
C TYR A 67 4.51 1.48 -7.29
N ASN A 68 5.58 2.27 -7.41
CA ASN A 68 6.46 2.20 -8.56
C ASN A 68 7.16 0.83 -8.65
N SER A 69 7.53 0.23 -7.52
CA SER A 69 8.09 -1.14 -7.49
C SER A 69 7.09 -2.17 -8.04
N LEU A 70 5.80 -2.04 -7.70
CA LEU A 70 4.73 -2.88 -8.24
C LEU A 70 4.57 -2.72 -9.76
N VAL A 71 4.54 -1.48 -10.25
CA VAL A 71 4.38 -1.18 -11.69
C VAL A 71 5.54 -1.74 -12.51
N ASN A 72 6.77 -1.67 -11.99
CA ASN A 72 7.96 -2.19 -12.69
C ASN A 72 8.23 -3.68 -12.44
N TYR A 73 7.41 -4.33 -11.62
CA TYR A 73 7.61 -5.72 -11.18
C TYR A 73 8.99 -5.96 -10.54
N ASP A 74 9.51 -4.98 -9.80
CA ASP A 74 10.79 -5.10 -9.08
C ASP A 74 10.58 -5.77 -7.71
N THR A 75 10.74 -7.08 -7.67
CA THR A 75 10.46 -7.87 -6.46
C THR A 75 11.41 -7.59 -5.30
N GLU A 76 12.63 -7.13 -5.55
CA GLU A 76 13.57 -6.73 -4.48
C GLU A 76 13.11 -5.44 -3.82
N LEU A 77 12.74 -4.44 -4.61
CA LEU A 77 12.16 -3.21 -4.09
C LEU A 77 10.81 -3.45 -3.43
N MET A 78 9.96 -4.31 -3.99
CA MET A 78 8.68 -4.66 -3.35
C MET A 78 8.89 -5.21 -1.94
N SER A 79 9.82 -6.16 -1.76
CA SER A 79 10.13 -6.72 -0.44
C SER A 79 10.62 -5.64 0.52
N LYS A 80 11.52 -4.76 0.05
CA LYS A 80 12.04 -3.66 0.86
C LYS A 80 10.94 -2.69 1.29
N TYR A 81 10.06 -2.28 0.38
CA TYR A 81 8.98 -1.35 0.71
C TYR A 81 7.89 -2.00 1.55
N TYR A 82 7.64 -3.31 1.38
CA TYR A 82 6.76 -4.06 2.26
C TYR A 82 7.26 -3.98 3.70
N ASP A 83 8.53 -4.32 3.94
CA ASP A 83 9.13 -4.26 5.28
C ASP A 83 9.09 -2.84 5.87
N LEU A 84 9.40 -1.82 5.07
CA LEU A 84 9.34 -0.42 5.52
C LEU A 84 7.92 0.01 5.89
N LEU A 85 6.93 -0.32 5.05
CA LEU A 85 5.54 0.08 5.28
C LEU A 85 4.96 -0.61 6.51
N GLN A 86 5.33 -1.86 6.82
CA GLN A 86 4.90 -2.53 8.05
C GLN A 86 5.29 -1.80 9.34
N ASN A 87 6.32 -0.95 9.28
CA ASN A 87 6.84 -0.21 10.43
C ASN A 87 6.31 1.25 10.51
N CYS A 88 5.30 1.61 9.71
CA CYS A 88 4.66 2.93 9.74
C CYS A 88 3.40 2.93 10.62
N ASP A 89 3.33 3.84 11.59
CA ASP A 89 2.23 4.05 12.57
C ASP A 89 1.82 5.54 12.73
#